data_AF-A0A3E0HGD7-F1
#
_entry.id   AF-A0A3E0HGD7-F1
#
_cell.length_a   1.000
_cell.length_b   1.000
_cell.length_c   1.000
_cell.angle_alpha   90.00
_cell.angle_beta   90.00
_cell.angle_gamma   90.00
#
_symmetry.space_group_name_H-M   'P 1'
#
loop_
_entity.id
_entity.type
_entity.pdbx_description
1 polymer ?
#
loop_
_entity_poly.entity_id
_entity_poly.type
_entity_poly.pdbx_seq_one_letter_code
_entity_poly.pdbx_strand_id
1 'polypeptide(L)'
;MEEVVFKALLTDTKFNRQFYSKIIDTNKHTNATYETVRESYIKLVLYRFIKIYPTSSQDCILKEPNFYQAIELDSVSSWLEKRRTYEYS
;
A
#
# COMPACT_ATOMS: atom_id res chain seq x y z
N MET A 1 1.42 8.29 5.97
CA MET A 1 2.36 7.53 5.12
C MET A 1 1.69 6.38 4.40
N GLU A 2 0.73 5.69 5.01
CA GLU A 2 -0.09 4.67 4.32
C GLU A 2 -0.68 5.18 3.00
N GLU A 3 -1.30 6.37 2.99
CA GLU A 3 -1.84 6.97 1.77
C GLU A 3 -0.79 7.25 0.68
N VAL A 4 0.44 7.59 1.07
CA VAL A 4 1.53 7.84 0.12
C VAL A 4 1.94 6.52 -0.55
N VAL A 5 2.09 5.46 0.24
CA VAL A 5 2.43 4.12 -0.28
C VAL A 5 1.27 3.55 -1.10
N PHE A 6 0.03 3.75 -0.64
CA PHE A 6 -1.18 3.34 -1.33
C PHE A 6 -1.29 4.01 -2.71
N LYS A 7 -1.09 5.33 -2.79
CA LYS A 7 -1.09 6.06 -4.06
C LYS A 7 0.07 5.69 -4.97
N ALA A 8 1.25 5.44 -4.42
CA ALA A 8 2.38 4.94 -5.20
C ALA A 8 2.09 3.58 -5.85
N LEU A 9 1.31 2.72 -5.17
CA LEU A 9 0.83 1.46 -5.75
C LEU A 9 -0.17 1.69 -6.90
N LEU A 10 -0.86 2.83 -6.98
CA LEU A 10 -1.76 3.14 -8.10
C LEU A 10 -1.00 3.40 -9.40
N THR A 11 0.14 4.11 -9.28
CA THR A 11 0.89 4.64 -10.43
C THR A 11 1.68 3.60 -11.22
N ASP A 12 1.93 2.41 -10.65
CA ASP A 12 2.69 1.37 -11.32
C ASP A 12 2.07 -0.01 -11.09
N THR A 13 2.27 -0.91 -12.04
CA THR A 13 1.77 -2.29 -11.98
C THR A 13 2.83 -3.30 -11.55
N LYS A 14 4.11 -2.91 -11.55
CA LYS A 14 5.24 -3.81 -11.34
C LYS A 14 6.22 -3.20 -10.35
N PHE A 15 6.34 -3.82 -9.19
CA PHE A 15 7.26 -3.36 -8.15
C PHE A 15 8.25 -4.49 -7.81
N ASN A 16 9.54 -4.14 -7.82
CA ASN A 16 10.62 -5.03 -7.42
C ASN A 16 11.17 -4.56 -6.05
N ARG A 17 12.28 -5.14 -5.57
CA ARG A 17 12.88 -4.75 -4.27
C ARG A 17 13.29 -3.27 -4.17
N GLN A 18 13.38 -2.54 -5.27
CA GLN A 18 13.62 -1.08 -5.30
C GLN A 18 12.36 -0.26 -5.03
N PHE A 19 11.22 -0.90 -4.70
CA PHE A 19 9.97 -0.24 -4.33
C PHE A 19 10.15 0.81 -3.23
N TYR A 20 10.86 0.45 -2.16
CA TYR A 20 11.09 1.34 -1.01
C TYR A 20 11.86 2.59 -1.41
N SER A 21 12.98 2.44 -2.13
CA SER A 21 13.78 3.57 -2.60
C SER A 21 12.97 4.45 -3.56
N LYS A 22 12.19 3.85 -4.48
CA LYS A 22 11.36 4.61 -5.43
C LYS A 22 10.30 5.47 -4.72
N ILE A 23 9.66 4.94 -3.68
CA ILE A 23 8.67 5.71 -2.90
C ILE A 23 9.34 6.85 -2.16
N ILE A 24 10.45 6.58 -1.48
CA ILE A 24 11.21 7.61 -0.74
C ILE A 24 11.66 8.70 -1.72
N ASP A 25 12.19 8.32 -2.89
CA ASP A 25 12.70 9.25 -3.88
C ASP A 25 11.60 10.13 -4.49
N THR A 26 10.42 9.57 -4.72
CA THR A 26 9.27 10.29 -5.28
C THR A 26 8.62 11.20 -4.23
N ASN A 27 8.83 10.93 -2.94
CA ASN A 27 8.20 11.65 -1.83
C ASN A 27 9.23 12.33 -0.91
N LYS A 28 10.36 12.79 -1.47
CA LYS A 28 11.43 13.47 -0.70
C LYS A 28 10.93 14.69 0.07
N HIS A 29 9.86 15.33 -0.40
CA HIS A 29 9.25 16.52 0.19
C HIS A 29 8.35 16.21 1.41
N THR A 30 8.02 14.94 1.67
CA THR A 30 7.12 14.54 2.77
C THR A 30 7.86 13.90 3.95
N ASN A 31 9.18 14.13 4.10
CA ASN A 31 10.03 13.47 5.11
C ASN A 31 9.90 11.94 5.11
N ALA A 32 9.75 11.34 3.92
CA ALA A 32 9.65 9.91 3.79
C ALA A 32 10.96 9.22 4.19
N THR A 33 10.89 8.36 5.23
CA THR A 33 12.02 7.51 5.65
C THR A 33 11.77 6.06 5.26
N TYR A 34 12.83 5.26 5.25
CA TYR A 34 12.70 3.82 5.02
C TYR A 34 11.76 3.16 6.03
N GLU A 35 11.88 3.52 7.30
CA GLU A 35 11.09 2.99 8.41
C GLU A 35 9.60 3.30 8.23
N THR A 36 9.27 4.54 7.89
CA THR A 36 7.86 4.96 7.73
C THR A 36 7.21 4.34 6.50
N VAL A 37 7.95 4.17 5.41
CA VAL A 37 7.49 3.44 4.22
C VAL A 37 7.34 1.96 4.52
N ARG A 38 8.29 1.35 5.26
CA ARG A 38 8.25 -0.04 5.69
C ARG A 38 7.05 -0.34 6.57
N GLU A 39 6.78 0.47 7.58
CA GLU A 39 5.61 0.32 8.43
C GLU A 39 4.32 0.41 7.62
N SER A 40 4.21 1.42 6.76
CA SER A 40 3.05 1.61 5.89
C SER A 40 2.83 0.39 4.99
N TYR A 41 3.91 -0.11 4.39
CA TYR A 41 3.87 -1.28 3.53
C TYR A 41 3.43 -2.55 4.28
N ILE A 42 3.94 -2.78 5.50
CA ILE A 42 3.49 -3.89 6.36
C ILE A 42 1.99 -3.78 6.64
N LYS A 43 1.50 -2.57 6.95
CA LYS A 43 0.07 -2.36 7.18
C LYS A 43 -0.77 -2.66 5.93
N LEU A 44 -0.33 -2.26 4.74
CA LEU A 44 -1.04 -2.60 3.50
C LEU A 44 -1.09 -4.12 3.25
N VAL A 45 -0.09 -4.89 3.70
CA VAL A 45 -0.15 -6.36 3.70
C VAL A 45 -1.18 -6.86 4.71
N LEU A 46 -1.16 -6.34 5.95
CA LEU A 46 -2.09 -6.74 7.01
C LEU A 46 -3.55 -6.44 6.65
N TYR A 47 -3.80 -5.29 6.02
CA TYR A 47 -5.11 -4.89 5.51
C TYR A 47 -5.53 -5.65 4.25
N ARG A 48 -4.66 -6.55 3.74
CA ARG A 48 -4.87 -7.32 2.52
C ARG A 48 -5.14 -6.43 1.32
N PHE A 49 -4.41 -5.32 1.22
CA PHE A 49 -4.38 -4.50 0.00
C PHE A 49 -3.36 -5.03 -0.99
N ILE A 50 -2.26 -5.59 -0.49
CA ILE A 50 -1.23 -6.21 -1.31
C ILE A 50 -0.81 -7.55 -0.73
N LYS A 51 -0.33 -8.42 -1.60
CA LYS A 51 0.29 -9.69 -1.26
C LYS A 51 1.69 -9.75 -1.85
N ILE A 52 2.62 -10.27 -1.06
CA ILE A 52 4.03 -10.34 -1.43
C ILE A 52 4.39 -11.78 -1.74
N TYR A 53 5.01 -12.00 -2.90
CA TYR A 53 5.55 -13.29 -3.32
C TYR A 53 7.08 -13.27 -3.16
N PRO A 54 7.61 -13.77 -2.03
CA PRO A 54 9.04 -13.67 -1.71
C PRO A 54 9.93 -14.49 -2.66
N THR A 55 9.36 -15.46 -3.36
CA THR A 55 10.04 -16.35 -4.29
C THR A 55 10.24 -15.75 -5.68
N SER A 56 9.56 -14.65 -6.01
CA SER A 56 9.70 -13.99 -7.31
C SER A 56 10.60 -12.75 -7.21
N SER A 57 11.54 -12.62 -8.14
CA SER A 57 12.39 -11.42 -8.30
C SER A 57 11.72 -10.33 -9.17
N GLN A 58 10.68 -10.69 -9.91
CA GLN A 58 9.86 -9.79 -10.74
C GLN A 58 8.40 -9.85 -10.28
N ASP A 59 7.68 -8.73 -10.34
CA ASP A 59 6.25 -8.64 -10.04
C ASP A 59 5.86 -9.28 -8.69
N CYS A 60 6.68 -9.04 -7.65
CA CYS A 60 6.55 -9.70 -6.36
C CYS A 60 5.48 -9.09 -5.44
N ILE A 61 4.79 -8.05 -5.89
CA ILE A 61 3.75 -7.33 -5.15
C ILE A 61 2.48 -7.36 -6.00
N LEU A 62 1.47 -8.11 -5.56
CA LEU A 62 0.17 -8.19 -6.22
C LEU A 62 -0.89 -7.43 -5.43
N LYS A 63 -1.77 -6.70 -6.12
CA LYS A 63 -2.92 -6.03 -5.53
C LYS A 63 -4.04 -7.05 -5.26
N GLU A 64 -4.62 -6.98 -4.06
CA GLU A 64 -5.74 -7.81 -3.63
C GLU A 64 -7.08 -7.08 -3.86
N PRO A 65 -8.24 -7.78 -3.85
CA PRO A 65 -9.54 -7.18 -4.13
C PRO A 65 -9.90 -5.95 -3.26
N ASN A 66 -9.49 -5.95 -1.99
CA ASN A 66 -9.74 -4.82 -1.08
C ASN A 66 -9.09 -3.53 -1.56
N PHE A 67 -8.00 -3.61 -2.32
CA PHE A 67 -7.29 -2.43 -2.85
C PHE A 67 -8.22 -1.60 -3.74
N TYR A 68 -8.98 -2.28 -4.60
CA TYR A 68 -9.94 -1.63 -5.49
C TYR A 68 -11.14 -1.06 -4.73
N GLN A 69 -11.58 -1.70 -3.66
CA GLN A 69 -12.62 -1.13 -2.79
C GLN A 69 -12.15 0.15 -2.08
N ALA A 70 -10.89 0.19 -1.63
CA ALA A 70 -10.32 1.40 -1.05
C ALA A 70 -10.09 2.50 -2.10
N ILE A 71 -9.78 2.14 -3.35
CA ILE A 71 -9.74 3.09 -4.47
C ILE A 71 -11.12 3.73 -4.70
N GLU A 72 -12.20 2.94 -4.70
CA GLU A 72 -13.56 3.48 -4.87
C GLU A 72 -13.95 4.48 -3.77
N LEU A 73 -13.36 4.34 -2.58
CA LEU A 73 -13.54 5.23 -1.43
C LEU A 73 -12.48 6.35 -1.35
N ASP A 74 -11.60 6.43 -2.35
CA ASP A 74 -10.49 7.37 -2.51
C ASP A 74 -9.47 7.42 -1.33
N SER A 75 -9.52 6.46 -0.40
CA SER A 75 -8.53 6.36 0.68
C SER A 75 -8.55 5.03 1.44
N VAL A 76 -7.41 4.68 2.05
CA VAL A 76 -7.29 3.58 3.02
C VAL A 76 -8.14 3.85 4.25
N SER A 77 -8.15 5.11 4.72
CA SER A 77 -8.85 5.49 5.96
C SER A 77 -10.36 5.31 5.86
N SER A 78 -10.96 5.77 4.74
CA SER A 78 -12.38 5.59 4.43
C SER A 78 -12.77 4.12 4.40
N TRP A 79 -11.91 3.26 3.83
CA TRP A 79 -12.14 1.82 3.79
C TRP A 79 -12.09 1.18 5.19
N LEU A 80 -11.12 1.56 6.02
CA LEU A 80 -11.00 1.08 7.40
C LEU A 80 -12.19 1.50 8.27
N GLU A 81 -12.69 2.72 8.10
CA GLU A 81 -13.92 3.18 8.75
C GLU A 81 -15.12 2.34 8.33
N LYS A 82 -15.32 2.17 7.01
CA LYS A 82 -16.40 1.35 6.47
C LYS A 82 -16.35 -0.08 7.01
N ARG A 83 -15.17 -0.71 7.03
CA ARG A 83 -14.99 -2.06 7.57
C ARG A 83 -15.35 -2.18 9.05
N ARG A 84 -14.95 -1.21 9.87
CA ARG A 84 -15.34 -1.18 11.28
C ARG A 84 -16.86 -1.10 11.40
N THR A 85 -17.53 -0.26 10.61
CA THR A 85 -19.00 -0.18 10.65
C THR A 85 -19.67 -1.53 10.32
N TYR A 86 -19.18 -2.27 9.32
CA TYR A 86 -19.75 -3.57 8.92
C TYR A 86 -19.41 -4.74 9.85
N GLU A 87 -18.28 -4.72 10.57
CA GLU A 87 -17.93 -5.78 11.53
C GLU A 87 -18.69 -5.66 12.86
N TYR A 88 -19.28 -4.50 13.14
CA TYR A 88 -20.06 -4.21 14.35
C TYR A 88 -21.58 -4.12 14.10
N SER A 89 -22.05 -4.47 12.89
CA SER A 89 -23.48 -4.53 12.53
C SER A 89 -23.95 -5.97 12.41
#